data_AF-A0A178IKZ4-F1
#
_entry.id   AF-A0A178IKZ4-F1
#
_cell.length_a   1.000
_cell.length_b   1.000
_cell.length_c   1.000
_cell.angle_alpha   90.00
_cell.angle_beta   90.00
_cell.angle_gamma   90.00
#
_symmetry.space_group_name_H-M   'P 1'
#
loop_
_entity.id
_entity.type
_entity.pdbx_description
1 polymer ?
#
loop_
_entity_poly.entity_id
_entity_poly.type
_entity_poly.pdbx_seq_one_letter_code
_entity_poly.pdbx_strand_id
1 'polypeptide(L)'
;MKLPPEIINELSAMLGELLASRLTVILVPQRIRTNEGGCVRVAIEKNAHWYREFVAAYSSSRRRRNLAFDTRIKRANTIRTLSVLIAGRPSQSQYAPHLIRIARRFAAENRPACGRRDAFTSSAWASEAFDKACPF
;
A
#
# COMPACT_ATOMS: atom_id res chain seq x y z
N MET A 1 -7.66 -25.75 -4.20
CA MET A 1 -6.88 -25.18 -5.32
C MET A 1 -5.48 -24.90 -4.81
N LYS A 2 -4.46 -25.58 -5.32
CA LYS A 2 -3.07 -25.32 -4.94
C LYS A 2 -2.55 -24.15 -5.78
N LEU A 3 -2.11 -23.08 -5.13
CA LEU A 3 -1.46 -21.95 -5.80
C LEU A 3 0.03 -22.25 -5.98
N PRO A 4 0.66 -21.75 -7.06
CA PRO A 4 2.11 -21.85 -7.21
C PRO A 4 2.83 -21.06 -6.11
N PRO A 5 4.02 -21.49 -5.68
CA PRO A 5 4.75 -20.90 -4.56
C PRO A 5 5.08 -19.42 -4.78
N GLU A 6 5.37 -19.03 -6.02
CA GLU A 6 5.59 -17.63 -6.39
C GLU A 6 4.41 -16.75 -5.96
N ILE A 7 3.19 -17.15 -6.29
CA ILE A 7 1.99 -16.36 -5.95
C ILE A 7 1.75 -16.33 -4.44
N ILE A 8 2.12 -17.38 -3.71
CA ILE A 8 2.01 -17.42 -2.24
C ILE A 8 2.96 -16.39 -1.61
N ASN A 9 4.18 -16.27 -2.13
CA ASN A 9 5.15 -15.27 -1.67
C ASN A 9 4.63 -13.84 -1.92
N GLU A 10 4.08 -13.59 -3.11
CA GLU A 10 3.52 -12.27 -3.45
C GLU A 10 2.30 -11.91 -2.59
N LEU A 11 1.40 -12.87 -2.35
CA LEU A 11 0.27 -12.68 -1.44
C LEU A 11 0.75 -12.39 -0.01
N SER A 12 1.85 -13.00 0.42
CA SER A 12 2.45 -12.76 1.73
C SER A 12 3.07 -11.37 1.82
N ALA A 13 3.75 -10.91 0.76
CA ALA A 13 4.27 -9.55 0.66
C ALA A 13 3.14 -8.51 0.69
N MET A 14 2.08 -8.72 -0.12
CA MET A 14 0.89 -7.88 -0.10
C MET A 14 0.22 -7.83 1.28
N LEU A 15 0.15 -8.97 1.98
CA LEU A 15 -0.38 -9.03 3.34
C LEU A 15 0.49 -8.22 4.31
N GLY A 16 1.82 -8.37 4.23
CA GLY A 16 2.77 -7.59 5.01
C GLY A 16 2.61 -6.08 4.79
N GLU A 17 2.55 -5.65 3.53
CA GLU A 17 2.35 -4.24 3.17
C GLU A 17 1.00 -3.71 3.68
N LEU A 18 -0.07 -4.51 3.56
CA LEU A 18 -1.38 -4.11 4.07
C LEU A 18 -1.39 -4.00 5.59
N LEU A 19 -0.68 -4.88 6.31
CA LEU A 19 -0.59 -4.84 7.77
C LEU A 19 0.25 -3.65 8.26
N ALA A 20 1.36 -3.36 7.58
CA ALA A 20 2.25 -2.25 7.90
C ALA A 20 1.62 -0.88 7.58
N SER A 21 0.78 -0.79 6.56
CA SER A 21 0.11 0.45 6.17
C SER A 21 -1.27 0.60 6.81
N ARG A 22 -1.54 1.77 7.39
CA ARG A 22 -2.86 2.15 7.91
C ARG A 22 -3.16 3.61 7.55
N LEU A 23 -4.45 3.92 7.38
CA LEU A 23 -4.88 5.31 7.29
C LEU A 23 -4.76 5.98 8.66
N THR A 24 -3.85 6.94 8.76
CA THR A 24 -3.65 7.78 9.95
C THR A 24 -3.97 9.22 9.60
N VAL A 25 -4.89 9.82 10.35
CA VAL A 25 -5.40 11.17 10.10
C VAL A 25 -5.20 12.01 11.35
N ILE A 26 -4.66 13.21 11.19
CA ILE A 26 -4.53 14.20 12.26
C ILE A 26 -5.39 15.42 11.99
N LEU A 27 -5.64 16.20 13.04
CA LEU A 27 -6.26 17.52 12.94
C LEU A 27 -5.17 18.58 12.91
N VAL A 28 -5.12 19.36 11.82
CA VAL A 28 -4.19 20.48 11.66
C VAL A 28 -5.00 21.77 11.78
N PRO A 29 -4.60 22.73 12.63
CA PRO A 29 -5.27 24.02 12.73
C PRO A 29 -5.17 24.79 11.41
N GLN A 30 -6.27 25.42 11.01
CA GLN A 30 -6.34 26.28 9.85
C GLN A 30 -6.15 27.74 10.25
N ARG A 31 -5.45 28.49 9.41
CA ARG A 31 -5.31 29.95 9.56
C ARG A 31 -6.66 30.68 9.42
N ILE A 32 -7.51 30.22 8.51
CA ILE A 32 -8.87 30.75 8.29
C ILE A 32 -9.85 29.69 8.76
N ARG A 33 -10.67 30.03 9.76
CA ARG A 33 -11.60 29.09 10.38
C ARG A 33 -12.88 28.99 9.56
N THR A 34 -12.98 27.97 8.71
CA THR A 34 -14.20 27.69 7.93
C THR A 34 -15.18 26.76 8.66
N ASN A 35 -14.69 26.04 9.69
CA ASN A 35 -15.43 25.01 10.41
C ASN A 35 -15.35 25.29 11.92
N GLU A 36 -16.34 24.84 12.69
CA GLU A 36 -16.26 24.84 14.15
C GLU A 36 -15.02 24.03 14.62
N GLY A 37 -14.22 24.64 15.49
CA GLY A 37 -12.92 24.09 15.92
C GLY A 37 -11.72 24.52 15.08
N GLY A 38 -11.92 25.06 13.87
CA GLY A 38 -10.84 25.66 13.06
C GLY A 38 -9.74 24.69 12.63
N CYS A 39 -10.04 23.39 12.49
CA CYS A 39 -9.08 22.36 12.10
C CYS A 39 -9.52 21.62 10.83
N VAL A 40 -8.54 21.14 10.06
CA VAL A 40 -8.73 20.20 8.95
C VAL A 40 -8.15 18.83 9.26
N ARG A 41 -8.84 17.81 8.77
CA ARG A 41 -8.34 16.44 8.78
C ARG A 41 -7.33 16.26 7.66
N VAL A 42 -6.10 15.93 8.00
CA VAL A 42 -5.01 15.64 7.05
C VAL A 42 -4.56 14.21 7.23
N ALA A 43 -4.49 13.45 6.14
CA ALA A 43 -3.96 12.09 6.15
C ALA A 43 -2.42 12.14 6.12
N ILE A 44 -1.76 11.67 7.17
CA ILE A 44 -0.30 11.51 7.24
C ILE A 44 0.09 10.20 6.56
N GLU A 45 -0.65 9.15 6.86
CA GLU A 45 -0.39 7.81 6.33
C GLU A 45 -1.63 7.30 5.60
N LYS A 46 -1.41 6.50 4.57
CA LYS A 46 -2.47 5.91 3.75
C LYS A 46 -2.26 4.41 3.70
N ASN A 47 -3.35 3.67 3.47
CA ASN A 47 -3.24 2.24 3.17
C ASN A 47 -2.43 2.01 1.89
N ALA A 48 -1.87 0.81 1.75
CA ALA A 48 -1.19 0.29 0.57
C ALA A 48 -1.88 0.70 -0.74
N HIS A 49 -1.09 1.05 -1.74
CA HIS A 49 -1.60 1.59 -3.00
C HIS A 49 -2.53 0.60 -3.71
N TRP A 50 -2.06 -0.65 -3.86
CA TRP A 50 -2.85 -1.73 -4.49
C TRP A 50 -4.19 -1.94 -3.78
N TYR A 51 -4.22 -1.82 -2.44
CA TYR A 51 -5.44 -2.00 -1.67
C TYR A 51 -6.42 -0.87 -1.91
N ARG A 52 -5.94 0.36 -2.05
CA ARG A 52 -6.78 1.52 -2.40
C ARG A 52 -7.38 1.39 -3.79
N GLU A 53 -6.61 0.94 -4.78
CA GLU A 53 -7.11 0.67 -6.13
C GLU A 53 -8.17 -0.45 -6.11
N PHE A 54 -7.84 -1.55 -5.41
CA PHE A 54 -8.76 -2.68 -5.26
C PHE A 54 -10.09 -2.26 -4.64
N VAL A 55 -10.04 -1.45 -3.58
CA VAL A 55 -11.22 -0.93 -2.90
C VAL A 55 -12.03 0.01 -3.80
N ALA A 56 -11.37 0.88 -4.57
CA ALA A 56 -12.02 1.80 -5.50
C ALA A 56 -12.81 1.08 -6.59
N ALA A 57 -12.33 -0.08 -7.06
CA ALA A 57 -13.02 -0.90 -8.06
C ALA A 57 -14.37 -1.49 -7.57
N TYR A 58 -14.66 -1.48 -6.26
CA TYR A 58 -15.91 -2.01 -5.69
C TYR A 58 -16.63 -0.99 -4.78
N SER A 59 -16.64 0.28 -5.20
CA SER A 59 -17.44 1.31 -4.55
C SER A 59 -18.92 0.90 -4.48
N SER A 60 -19.56 1.07 -3.32
CA SER A 60 -21.00 0.81 -3.19
C SER A 60 -21.80 1.86 -3.94
N SER A 61 -22.84 1.44 -4.66
CA SER A 61 -23.82 2.32 -5.31
C SER A 61 -24.77 3.03 -4.34
N ARG A 62 -24.75 2.69 -3.04
CA ARG A 62 -25.61 3.31 -2.03
C ARG A 62 -25.19 4.76 -1.79
N ARG A 63 -25.93 5.69 -2.39
CA ARG A 63 -25.72 7.14 -2.22
C ARG A 63 -26.22 7.58 -0.84
N ARG A 64 -25.32 8.05 0.03
CA ARG A 64 -25.69 8.83 1.23
C ARG A 64 -25.52 10.31 0.90
N ARG A 65 -26.45 11.15 1.35
CA ARG A 65 -26.53 12.57 0.95
C ARG A 65 -25.21 13.34 1.16
N ASN A 66 -24.42 12.99 2.18
CA ASN A 66 -23.25 13.75 2.64
C ASN A 66 -22.01 12.91 3.04
N LEU A 67 -21.82 11.68 2.53
CA LEU A 67 -20.67 10.83 2.89
C LEU A 67 -20.05 10.17 1.65
N ALA A 68 -18.73 10.03 1.64
CA ALA A 68 -18.01 9.24 0.64
C ALA A 68 -18.60 7.82 0.53
N PHE A 69 -18.58 7.24 -0.67
CA PHE A 69 -19.12 5.90 -0.90
C PHE A 69 -18.48 4.89 0.05
N ASP A 70 -19.32 4.19 0.80
CA ASP A 70 -18.88 3.04 1.58
C ASP A 70 -18.39 1.96 0.59
N THR A 71 -17.23 1.38 0.84
CA THR A 71 -16.69 0.37 -0.06
C THR A 71 -17.17 -1.00 0.39
N ARG A 72 -17.60 -1.86 -0.54
CA ARG A 72 -18.09 -3.20 -0.16
C ARG A 72 -17.00 -4.08 0.45
N ILE A 73 -15.74 -3.71 0.21
CA ILE A 73 -14.56 -4.40 0.71
C ILE A 73 -14.18 -3.83 2.09
N LYS A 74 -14.12 -4.73 3.08
CA LYS A 74 -13.59 -4.43 4.42
C LYS A 74 -12.16 -4.94 4.54
N ARG A 75 -11.28 -4.13 5.15
CA ARG A 75 -9.86 -4.48 5.34
C ARG A 75 -9.66 -5.81 6.07
N ALA A 76 -10.41 -6.03 7.15
CA ALA A 76 -10.36 -7.29 7.91
C ALA A 76 -10.71 -8.52 7.05
N ASN A 77 -11.69 -8.39 6.14
CA ASN A 77 -12.06 -9.48 5.23
C ASN A 77 -10.97 -9.75 4.20
N THR A 78 -10.31 -8.70 3.70
CA THR A 78 -9.17 -8.83 2.79
C THR A 78 -8.00 -9.52 3.47
N ILE A 79 -7.64 -9.12 4.69
CA ILE A 79 -6.59 -9.77 5.49
C ILE A 79 -6.90 -11.25 5.70
N ARG A 80 -8.13 -11.58 6.10
CA ARG A 80 -8.59 -12.96 6.27
C ARG A 80 -8.49 -13.74 4.96
N THR A 81 -8.91 -13.15 3.84
CA THR A 81 -8.87 -13.79 2.52
C THR A 81 -7.43 -14.07 2.10
N LEU A 82 -6.51 -13.11 2.24
CA LEU A 82 -5.09 -13.28 1.96
C LEU A 82 -4.49 -14.40 2.81
N SER A 83 -4.76 -14.39 4.12
CA SER A 83 -4.27 -15.42 5.05
C SER A 83 -4.74 -16.83 4.67
N VAL A 84 -6.01 -16.98 4.27
CA VAL A 84 -6.58 -18.26 3.80
C VAL A 84 -5.90 -18.72 2.50
N LEU A 85 -5.66 -17.81 1.56
CA LEU A 85 -4.98 -18.13 0.29
C LEU A 85 -3.51 -18.52 0.50
N ILE A 86 -2.80 -17.83 1.38
CA ILE A 86 -1.40 -18.13 1.75
C ILE A 86 -1.32 -19.52 2.39
N ALA A 87 -2.28 -19.86 3.27
CA ALA A 87 -2.37 -21.19 3.88
C ALA A 87 -2.75 -22.31 2.89
N GLY A 88 -2.93 -22.00 1.60
CA GLY A 88 -3.29 -22.97 0.55
C GLY A 88 -4.72 -23.52 0.66
N ARG A 89 -5.58 -22.87 1.45
CA ARG A 89 -6.97 -23.29 1.65
C ARG A 89 -7.90 -22.62 0.62
N PRO A 90 -8.98 -23.29 0.19
CA PRO A 90 -9.97 -22.66 -0.67
C PRO A 90 -10.68 -21.54 0.08
N SER A 91 -10.64 -20.32 -0.46
CA SER A 91 -11.39 -19.19 0.08
C SER A 91 -12.78 -19.15 -0.55
N GLN A 92 -13.81 -18.97 0.28
CA GLN A 92 -15.19 -18.74 -0.15
C GLN A 92 -15.45 -17.28 -0.56
N SER A 93 -14.45 -16.41 -0.42
CA SER A 93 -14.56 -15.01 -0.78
C SER A 93 -14.64 -14.85 -2.31
N GLN A 94 -15.69 -14.20 -2.79
CA GLN A 94 -15.85 -13.81 -4.20
C GLN A 94 -14.68 -12.97 -4.74
N TYR A 95 -13.91 -12.34 -3.85
CA TYR A 95 -12.79 -11.48 -4.22
C TYR A 95 -11.46 -12.23 -4.37
N ALA A 96 -11.39 -13.51 -3.99
CA ALA A 96 -10.16 -14.29 -4.04
C ALA A 96 -9.51 -14.34 -5.44
N PRO A 97 -10.24 -14.54 -6.55
CA PRO A 97 -9.65 -14.50 -7.90
C PRO A 97 -9.03 -13.15 -8.24
N HIS A 98 -9.60 -12.06 -7.72
CA HIS A 98 -9.11 -10.71 -8.00
C HIS A 98 -7.84 -10.39 -7.23
N LEU A 99 -7.74 -10.85 -5.98
CA LEU A 99 -6.50 -10.74 -5.19
C LEU A 99 -5.36 -11.53 -5.83
N ILE A 100 -5.64 -12.71 -6.40
CA ILE A 100 -4.64 -13.48 -7.16
C ILE A 100 -4.17 -12.71 -8.40
N ARG A 101 -5.09 -12.04 -9.10
CA ARG A 101 -4.74 -11.19 -10.26
C ARG A 101 -3.87 -10.00 -9.83
N ILE A 102 -4.21 -9.35 -8.73
CA ILE A 102 -3.41 -8.24 -8.17
C ILE A 102 -2.02 -8.75 -7.77
N ALA A 103 -1.91 -9.91 -7.13
CA ALA A 103 -0.62 -10.51 -6.76
C ALA A 103 0.28 -10.76 -7.97
N ARG A 104 -0.29 -11.22 -9.10
CA ARG A 104 0.46 -11.37 -10.36
C ARG A 104 1.00 -10.04 -10.89
N ARG A 105 0.20 -8.97 -10.79
CA ARG A 105 0.61 -7.62 -11.20
C ARG A 105 1.66 -7.06 -10.24
N PHE A 106 1.47 -7.25 -8.94
CA PHE A 106 2.39 -6.84 -7.89
C PHE A 106 3.78 -7.45 -8.07
N ALA A 107 3.85 -8.73 -8.45
CA ALA A 107 5.10 -9.41 -8.82
C ALA A 107 5.81 -8.74 -10.00
N ALA A 108 5.05 -8.27 -10.99
CA ALA A 108 5.61 -7.62 -12.18
C ALA A 108 6.12 -6.20 -11.87
N GLU A 109 5.45 -5.47 -10.96
CA GLU A 109 5.83 -4.12 -10.55
C GLU A 109 7.04 -4.12 -9.59
N ASN A 110 7.15 -5.12 -8.71
CA ASN A 110 8.22 -5.21 -7.71
C ASN A 110 9.45 -6.02 -8.15
N ARG A 111 9.37 -6.79 -9.23
CA ARG A 111 10.59 -7.36 -9.82
C ARG A 111 11.43 -6.19 -10.34
N PRO A 112 12.67 -6.00 -9.85
CA PRO A 112 13.56 -5.03 -10.46
C PRO A 112 13.64 -5.41 -11.93
N ALA A 113 13.50 -4.41 -12.81
CA ALA A 113 13.63 -4.63 -14.25
C ALA A 113 15.01 -5.24 -14.52
N CYS A 114 15.07 -6.56 -14.60
CA CYS A 114 16.24 -7.30 -15.04
C CYS A 114 16.50 -6.84 -16.47
N GLY A 115 17.39 -5.86 -16.63
CA GLY A 115 17.65 -5.22 -17.92
C GLY A 115 17.96 -3.72 -17.92
N ARG A 116 18.04 -3.01 -16.79
CA ARG A 116 18.78 -1.73 -16.78
C ARG A 116 20.16 -1.98 -16.19
N ARG A 117 21.10 -2.35 -17.08
CA ARG A 117 22.53 -2.28 -16.81
C ARG A 117 22.83 -0.95 -16.13
N ASP A 118 23.63 -1.03 -15.07
CA ASP A 118 24.28 0.07 -14.42
C ASP A 118 24.86 1.03 -15.47
N ALA A 119 24.24 2.20 -15.57
CA ALA A 119 24.77 3.35 -16.28
C ALA A 119 24.50 4.60 -15.44
N PHE A 120 24.89 4.53 -14.17
CA PHE A 120 25.42 5.70 -13.50
C PHE A 120 26.66 5.26 -12.72
N THR A 121 27.72 5.11 -13.51
CA THR A 121 29.12 5.23 -13.16
C THR A 121 29.40 5.62 -11.70
N SER A 122 30.01 4.68 -10.98
CA SER A 122 31.36 4.87 -10.42
C SER A 122 32.03 6.19 -10.83
N SER A 123 31.85 7.26 -10.04
CA SER A 123 32.86 8.30 -9.88
C SER A 123 32.62 9.06 -8.57
N ALA A 124 33.37 8.68 -7.53
CA ALA A 124 34.07 9.62 -6.66
C ALA A 124 33.25 10.58 -5.76
N TRP A 125 32.39 10.10 -4.85
CA TRP A 125 31.89 10.94 -3.72
C TRP A 125 31.71 10.18 -2.40
N ALA A 126 32.61 9.25 -2.07
CA ALA A 126 32.53 8.50 -0.80
C ALA A 126 33.77 8.64 0.11
N SER A 127 34.70 9.59 -0.11
CA SER A 127 35.94 9.56 0.69
C SER A 127 36.63 10.89 1.04
N GLU A 128 36.07 12.08 0.81
CA GLU A 128 36.73 13.34 1.25
C GLU A 128 35.73 14.42 1.68
N ALA A 129 35.26 14.38 2.94
CA ALA A 129 34.73 15.56 3.64
C ALA A 129 34.71 15.39 5.18
N PHE A 130 35.57 14.52 5.73
CA PHE A 130 35.92 14.48 7.14
C PHE A 130 37.44 14.64 7.18
N ASP A 131 37.93 15.58 7.98
CA ASP A 131 39.32 16.04 8.05
C ASP A 131 39.78 17.01 6.94
N LYS A 132 39.46 18.30 7.14
CA LYS A 132 40.44 19.43 7.16
C LYS A 132 39.75 20.79 7.19
N ALA A 133 39.53 21.30 8.40
CA ALA A 133 39.71 22.71 8.74
C ALA A 133 39.98 22.79 10.25
N CYS A 134 41.27 22.70 10.58
CA CYS A 134 41.89 23.08 11.85
C CYS A 134 41.65 24.58 12.15
N PRO A 135 42.38 25.23 13.07
CA PRO A 135 42.62 24.98 14.51
C PRO A 135 42.36 26.27 15.34
N PHE A 136 42.42 26.13 16.68
CA PHE A 136 42.37 27.20 17.71
C PHE A 136 41.03 27.89 17.98
#